data_AF-A0A942EZ54-F1
#
_entry.id   AF-A0A942EZ54-F1
#
_cell.length_a   1.000
_cell.length_b   1.000
_cell.length_c   1.000
_cell.angle_alpha   90.00
_cell.angle_beta   90.00
_cell.angle_gamma   90.00
#
_symmetry.space_group_name_H-M   'P 1'
#
loop_
_entity.id
_entity.type
_entity.pdbx_description
1 polymer ?
#
loop_
_entity_poly.entity_id
_entity_poly.type
_entity_poly.pdbx_seq_one_letter_code
_entity_poly.pdbx_strand_id
1 'polypeptide(L)'
;MPHFGNYKLTNITTAAIKEFISKEHEEGQKQEHKLSPRSIQYHLVVLKAILKTACIDGYLKQNPAEYVKPPRQEKQETEVLTPQEIKLLFDTAQEPLKRSL
;
A
#
# COMPACT_ATOMS: atom_id res chain seq x y z
N MET A 1 -9.01 -2.46 -5.60
CA MET A 1 -8.24 -1.26 -5.97
C MET A 1 -9.11 -0.38 -6.87
N PRO A 2 -9.78 0.64 -6.30
CA PRO A 2 -10.88 1.35 -6.98
C PRO A 2 -10.45 2.34 -8.08
N HIS A 3 -9.22 2.90 -8.05
CA HIS A 3 -8.80 3.98 -8.95
C HIS A 3 -8.93 3.65 -10.46
N PHE A 4 -8.55 2.43 -10.87
CA PHE A 4 -8.67 1.99 -12.26
C PHE A 4 -9.95 1.19 -12.54
N GLY A 5 -10.87 1.08 -11.57
CA GLY A 5 -12.07 0.24 -11.70
C GLY A 5 -12.99 0.63 -12.85
N ASN A 6 -12.99 1.91 -13.24
CA ASN A 6 -13.82 2.45 -14.32
C ASN A 6 -13.05 2.65 -15.64
N TYR A 7 -11.78 2.25 -15.69
CA TYR A 7 -10.95 2.41 -16.89
C TYR A 7 -11.13 1.20 -17.81
N LYS A 8 -11.23 1.44 -19.12
CA LYS A 8 -10.99 0.38 -20.10
C LYS A 8 -9.54 -0.10 -19.96
N LEU A 9 -9.30 -1.41 -20.03
CA LEU A 9 -7.95 -1.98 -19.93
C LEU A 9 -6.98 -1.34 -20.93
N THR A 10 -7.45 -1.06 -22.16
CA THR A 10 -6.67 -0.40 -23.23
C THR A 10 -6.26 1.03 -22.91
N ASN A 11 -6.96 1.68 -21.97
CA ASN A 11 -6.71 3.07 -21.60
C ASN A 11 -5.80 3.18 -20.37
N ILE A 12 -5.44 2.05 -19.74
CA ILE A 12 -4.48 2.04 -18.63
C ILE A 12 -3.08 2.11 -19.24
N THR A 13 -2.49 3.31 -19.25
CA THR A 13 -1.15 3.52 -19.78
C THR A 13 -0.10 3.58 -18.67
N THR A 14 1.16 3.33 -19.01
CA THR A 14 2.28 3.51 -18.08
C THR A 14 2.32 4.91 -17.47
N ALA A 15 1.94 5.94 -18.25
CA ALA A 15 1.86 7.32 -17.78
C ALA A 15 0.79 7.49 -16.70
N ALA A 16 -0.43 6.98 -16.94
CA ALA A 16 -1.52 7.04 -15.97
C ALA A 16 -1.18 6.29 -14.66
N ILE A 17 -0.43 5.19 -14.75
CA ILE A 17 0.03 4.45 -13.56
C ILE A 17 1.05 5.27 -12.77
N LYS A 18 2.00 5.91 -13.44
CA LYS A 18 3.00 6.76 -12.78
C LYS A 18 2.35 7.97 -12.13
N GLU A 19 1.40 8.60 -12.82
CA GLU A 19 0.62 9.72 -12.29
C GLU A 19 -0.16 9.31 -11.05
N PHE A 20 -0.84 8.16 -11.06
CA PHE A 20 -1.49 7.59 -9.87
C PHE A 20 -0.50 7.42 -8.71
N ILE A 21 0.68 6.84 -8.96
CA ILE A 21 1.69 6.66 -7.92
C ILE A 21 2.15 8.00 -7.36
N SER A 22 2.48 8.96 -8.22
CA SER A 22 2.89 10.31 -7.80
C SER A 22 1.80 10.99 -6.99
N LYS A 23 0.55 10.94 -7.44
CA LYS A 23 -0.60 11.55 -6.77
C LYS A 23 -0.80 10.98 -5.36
N GLU A 24 -0.88 9.66 -5.24
CA GLU A 24 -1.08 8.99 -3.94
C GLU A 24 0.14 9.15 -2.99
N HIS A 25 1.32 9.40 -3.55
CA HIS A 25 2.55 9.63 -2.79
C HIS A 25 2.73 11.11 -2.36
N GLU A 26 2.41 12.07 -3.24
CA GLU A 26 2.63 13.51 -3.07
C GLU A 26 1.45 14.24 -2.40
N GLU A 27 0.21 13.93 -2.77
CA GLU A 27 -0.99 14.56 -2.18
C GLU A 27 -1.15 14.22 -0.68
N GLY A 28 -0.41 13.22 -0.20
CA GLY A 28 -0.25 12.88 1.21
C GLY A 28 0.36 13.95 2.11
N GLN A 29 0.66 15.16 1.62
CA GLN A 29 0.97 16.33 2.47
C GLN A 29 -0.30 17.03 3.00
N LYS A 30 -1.49 16.77 2.42
CA LYS A 30 -2.78 17.28 2.88
C LYS A 30 -3.63 16.16 3.53
N GLN A 31 -3.08 15.64 4.61
CA GLN A 31 -3.68 15.16 5.86
C GLN A 31 -4.71 14.01 5.96
N GLU A 32 -5.43 13.51 4.94
CA GLU A 32 -6.45 12.46 5.24
C GLU A 32 -6.40 11.15 4.46
N HIS A 33 -5.83 11.10 3.25
CA HIS A 33 -5.86 9.89 2.40
C HIS A 33 -4.48 9.58 1.80
N LYS A 34 -3.45 9.43 2.65
CA LYS A 34 -2.10 9.03 2.20
C LYS A 34 -1.95 7.51 2.16
N LEU A 35 -1.58 6.97 1.02
CA LEU A 35 -1.11 5.58 0.94
C LEU A 35 0.37 5.53 1.32
N SER A 36 0.72 4.61 2.23
CA SER A 36 2.14 4.33 2.51
C SER A 36 2.85 3.79 1.27
N PRO A 37 4.18 3.94 1.14
CA PRO A 37 4.94 3.32 0.05
C PRO A 37 4.66 1.81 -0.09
N ARG A 38 4.45 1.14 1.05
CA ARG A 38 4.06 -0.28 1.11
C ARG A 38 2.67 -0.52 0.54
N SER A 39 1.70 0.33 0.86
CA SER A 39 0.34 0.26 0.29
C SER A 39 0.39 0.45 -1.22
N ILE A 40 1.12 1.46 -1.71
CA ILE A 40 1.32 1.72 -3.15
C ILE A 40 1.96 0.50 -3.84
N GLN A 41 2.96 -0.13 -3.20
CA GLN A 41 3.55 -1.37 -3.70
C GLN A 41 2.52 -2.49 -3.83
N TYR A 42 1.65 -2.68 -2.84
CA TYR A 42 0.59 -3.69 -2.92
C TYR A 42 -0.40 -3.41 -4.04
N HIS A 43 -0.81 -2.15 -4.21
CA HIS A 43 -1.63 -1.75 -5.34
C HIS A 43 -0.95 -2.05 -6.68
N LEU A 44 0.34 -1.73 -6.81
CA LEU A 44 1.13 -1.99 -8.01
C LEU A 44 1.22 -3.49 -8.31
N VAL A 45 1.43 -4.34 -7.31
CA VAL A 45 1.50 -5.81 -7.48
C VAL A 45 0.18 -6.35 -8.01
N VAL A 46 -0.95 -5.95 -7.42
CA VAL A 46 -2.28 -6.38 -7.87
C VAL A 46 -2.55 -5.89 -9.29
N LEU A 47 -2.23 -4.62 -9.59
CA LEU A 47 -2.41 -4.06 -10.92
C LEU A 47 -1.58 -4.78 -11.99
N LYS A 48 -0.31 -5.09 -11.69
CA LYS A 48 0.55 -5.89 -12.58
C LYS A 48 -0.05 -7.26 -12.86
N ALA A 49 -0.59 -7.93 -11.84
CA ALA A 49 -1.23 -9.24 -12.01
C ALA A 49 -2.46 -9.17 -12.93
N ILE A 50 -3.35 -8.19 -12.71
CA ILE A 50 -4.55 -7.99 -13.54
C ILE A 50 -4.17 -7.74 -15.00
N LEU A 51 -3.22 -6.84 -15.24
CA LEU A 51 -2.78 -6.48 -16.60
C LEU A 51 -2.02 -7.60 -17.28
N LYS A 52 -1.29 -8.42 -16.51
CA LYS A 52 -0.66 -9.65 -17.04
C LYS A 52 -1.71 -10.64 -17.52
N THR A 53 -2.78 -10.87 -16.75
CA THR A 53 -3.89 -11.72 -17.19
C THR A 53 -4.55 -11.16 -18.45
N ALA A 54 -4.78 -9.84 -18.51
CA ALA A 54 -5.31 -9.20 -19.71
C ALA A 54 -4.41 -9.36 -20.95
N CYS A 55 -3.09 -9.46 -20.77
CA CYS A 55 -2.18 -9.81 -21.87
C CYS A 55 -2.31 -11.26 -22.30
N ILE A 56 -2.40 -12.20 -21.36
CA ILE A 56 -2.57 -13.64 -21.65
C ILE A 56 -3.87 -13.88 -22.43
N ASP A 57 -4.94 -13.19 -22.04
CA ASP A 57 -6.25 -13.29 -22.67
C ASP A 57 -6.34 -12.52 -24.01
N GLY A 58 -5.26 -11.85 -24.43
CA GLY A 58 -5.18 -11.13 -25.70
C GLY A 58 -5.83 -9.75 -25.74
N TYR A 59 -6.33 -9.23 -24.61
CA TYR A 59 -6.87 -7.87 -24.52
C TYR A 59 -5.80 -6.79 -24.66
N LEU A 60 -4.58 -7.07 -24.20
CA LEU A 60 -3.44 -6.15 -24.25
C LEU A 60 -2.24 -6.81 -24.92
N LYS A 61 -1.54 -6.08 -25.78
CA LYS A 61 -0.29 -6.57 -26.40
C LYS A 61 0.87 -6.70 -25.42
N GLN A 62 0.90 -5.83 -24.40
CA GLN A 62 1.96 -5.76 -23.41
C GLN A 62 1.43 -5.19 -22.11
N ASN A 63 2.04 -5.56 -20.99
CA ASN A 63 1.65 -5.08 -19.67
C ASN A 63 2.19 -3.66 -19.43
N PRO A 64 1.33 -2.62 -19.35
CA PRO A 64 1.78 -1.25 -19.17
C PRO A 64 2.39 -0.99 -17.78
N ALA A 65 2.19 -1.89 -16.81
CA ALA A 65 2.75 -1.80 -15.47
C ALA A 65 4.10 -2.53 -15.30
N GLU A 66 4.55 -3.32 -16.29
CA GLU A 66 5.65 -4.29 -16.12
C GLU A 66 6.89 -3.68 -15.45
N TYR A 67 7.36 -2.55 -15.99
CA TYR A 67 8.59 -1.87 -15.56
C TYR A 67 8.35 -0.69 -14.61
N VAL A 68 7.11 -0.48 -14.17
CA VAL A 68 6.83 0.57 -13.18
C VAL A 68 7.42 0.14 -11.84
N LYS A 69 8.17 1.05 -11.22
CA LYS A 69 8.81 0.86 -9.91
C LYS A 69 7.98 1.54 -8.82
N PRO A 70 7.77 0.90 -7.66
CA PRO A 70 7.13 1.55 -6.52
C PRO A 70 8.04 2.63 -5.91
N PRO A 71 7.48 3.56 -5.12
CA PRO A 71 8.27 4.51 -4.34
C PRO A 71 9.18 3.78 -3.35
N ARG A 72 10.34 4.38 -3.03
CA ARG A 72 11.31 3.80 -2.12
C ARG A 72 10.73 3.73 -0.71
N GLN A 73 10.79 2.55 -0.09
CA GLN A 73 10.45 2.36 1.31
C GLN A 73 11.71 2.53 2.16
N GLU A 74 11.70 3.49 3.07
CA GLU A 74 12.69 3.54 4.15
C GLU A 74 12.31 2.49 5.20
N LYS A 75 13.28 1.67 5.62
CA LYS A 75 13.05 0.71 6.69
C LYS A 75 12.92 1.49 7.98
N GLN A 76 11.72 1.51 8.55
CA GLN A 76 11.54 1.91 9.93
C GLN A 76 12.00 0.76 10.82
N GLU A 77 12.91 1.05 11.73
CA GLU A 77 13.23 0.11 12.80
C GLU A 77 11.97 -0.11 13.63
N THR A 78 11.62 -1.37 13.83
CA THR A 78 10.51 -1.71 14.72
C THR A 78 11.02 -1.49 16.13
N GLU A 79 10.48 -0.50 16.83
CA GLU A 79 10.77 -0.30 18.24
C GLU A 79 10.30 -1.54 19.01
N VAL A 80 11.25 -2.18 19.70
CA VAL A 80 10.97 -3.28 20.60
C VAL A 80 10.80 -2.73 22.01
N LEU A 81 9.80 -3.22 22.73
CA LEU A 81 9.60 -2.81 24.11
C LEU A 81 10.83 -3.18 24.95
N THR A 82 11.35 -2.20 25.67
CA THR A 82 12.37 -2.41 26.69
C THR A 82 11.76 -3.16 27.90
N PRO A 83 12.58 -3.82 28.73
CA PRO A 83 12.08 -4.47 29.95
C PRO A 83 11.33 -3.54 30.90
N GLN A 84 11.61 -2.22 30.86
CA GLN A 84 10.94 -1.21 31.67
C GLN A 84 9.54 -0.89 31.12
N GLU A 85 9.42 -0.72 29.80
CA GLU A 85 8.12 -0.51 29.14
C GLU A 85 7.22 -1.73 29.24
N ILE A 86 7.81 -2.95 29.24
CA ILE A 86 7.07 -4.18 29.50
C ILE A 86 6.47 -4.16 30.92
N LYS A 87 7.24 -3.78 31.95
CA LYS A 87 6.72 -3.66 33.32
C LYS A 87 5.61 -2.63 33.42
N LEU A 88 5.81 -1.46 32.81
CA LEU A 88 4.81 -0.39 32.78
C LEU A 88 3.52 -0.85 32.07
N LEU A 89 3.63 -1.61 30.98
CA LEU A 89 2.50 -2.21 30.29
C LEU A 89 1.74 -3.19 31.20
N PHE A 90 2.44 -4.05 31.94
CA PHE A 90 1.81 -4.98 32.88
C PHE A 90 1.11 -4.26 34.03
N ASP A 91 1.76 -3.25 34.63
CA ASP A 91 1.19 -2.49 35.76
C ASP A 91 -0.06 -1.70 35.33
N THR A 92 -0.07 -1.12 34.13
CA THR A 92 -1.22 -0.39 33.58
C THR A 92 -2.34 -1.31 33.07
N ALA A 93 -2.00 -2.48 32.52
CA ALA A 93 -3.00 -3.44 32.03
C ALA A 93 -3.72 -4.22 33.15
N GLN A 94 -3.21 -4.20 34.38
CA GLN A 94 -3.86 -4.84 35.54
C GLN A 94 -5.16 -4.13 35.98
N GLU A 95 -5.37 -2.88 35.60
CA GLU A 95 -6.54 -2.08 36.02
C GLU A 95 -7.87 -2.50 35.35
N PRO A 96 -7.92 -2.91 34.06
CA PRO A 96 -9.11 -3.53 33.47
C PRO A 96 -9.28 -5.03 33.76
N LEU A 97 -8.25 -5.77 34.19
CA LEU A 97 -8.32 -7.23 34.40
C LEU A 97 -8.96 -7.65 35.74
N LYS A 98 -9.19 -6.72 36.68
CA LYS A 98 -9.85 -7.01 37.98
C LYS A 98 -11.38 -7.02 37.94
N ARG A 99 -12.02 -6.86 36.77
CA ARG A 99 -13.50 -6.77 36.65
C ARG A 99 -14.23 -8.06 36.30
N SER A 100 -13.56 -9.20 36.23
CA SER A 100 -14.24 -10.47 35.94
C SER A 100 -13.43 -11.66 36.45
N LEU A 101 -13.47 -11.88 37.77
CA LEU A 101 -13.34 -13.18 38.41
C LEU A 101 -14.29 -13.21 39.62
#